data_AF-A0A853INX4-F1
#
_entry.id   AF-A0A853INX4-F1
#
_cell.length_a   1.000
_cell.length_b   1.000
_cell.length_c   1.000
_cell.angle_alpha   90.00
_cell.angle_beta   90.00
_cell.angle_gamma   90.00
#
_symmetry.space_group_name_H-M   'P 1'
#
loop_
_entity.id
_entity.type
_entity.pdbx_description
1 polymer ?
#
loop_
_entity_poly.entity_id
_entity_poly.type
_entity_poly.pdbx_seq_one_letter_code
_entity_poly.pdbx_strand_id
1 'polypeptide(L)'
;MKAEEIITKKILSEFTVDNSVTDDWIESNAYTFEGVSLKEAIKYLPSFMIYVLRTFRSDQQSMVYMQLLFTLNEYSKCKNAGDSNLGLWFMLNSRQKVVVLDFLVHILHNQSANIDEGELRKIVRRWTK
;
A
#
# COMPACT_ATOMS: atom_id res chain seq x y z
N MET A 1 14.22 0.64 11.74
CA MET A 1 14.02 2.09 11.86
C MET A 1 14.67 2.88 10.72
N LYS A 2 15.94 2.67 10.36
CA LYS A 2 16.54 3.40 9.21
C LYS A 2 15.88 3.10 7.85
N ALA A 3 15.45 1.85 7.61
CA ALA A 3 14.85 1.47 6.33
C ALA A 3 13.41 1.97 6.17
N GLU A 4 12.59 1.86 7.23
CA GLU A 4 11.23 2.39 7.25
C GLU A 4 11.21 3.90 6.99
N GLU A 5 12.08 4.66 7.65
CA GLU A 5 12.20 6.11 7.45
C GLU A 5 12.59 6.49 6.03
N ILE A 6 13.48 5.71 5.39
CA ILE A 6 13.87 5.93 3.99
C ILE A 6 12.66 5.75 3.07
N ILE A 7 11.86 4.71 3.31
CA ILE A 7 10.68 4.43 2.48
C ILE A 7 9.60 5.47 2.74
N THR A 8 9.35 5.86 3.99
CA THR A 8 8.45 6.96 4.33
C THR A 8 8.84 8.25 3.60
N LYS A 9 10.13 8.61 3.56
CA LYS A 9 10.60 9.78 2.81
C LYS A 9 10.34 9.67 1.31
N LYS A 10 10.51 8.49 0.72
CA LYS A 10 10.17 8.23 -0.69
C LYS A 10 8.67 8.34 -0.96
N ILE A 11 7.83 7.85 -0.04
CA ILE A 11 6.37 8.01 -0.13
C ILE A 11 6.02 9.50 -0.13
N LEU A 12 6.55 10.26 0.82
CA LEU A 12 6.30 11.69 0.95
C LEU A 12 6.83 12.52 -0.23
N SER A 13 7.84 12.05 -0.96
CA SER A 13 8.37 12.76 -2.13
C SER A 13 7.58 12.53 -3.41
N GLU A 14 6.85 11.41 -3.52
CA GLU A 14 6.14 11.02 -4.76
C GLU A 14 4.61 11.07 -4.64
N PHE A 15 4.08 11.14 -3.41
CA PHE A 15 2.65 11.25 -3.15
C PHE A 15 2.34 12.51 -2.34
N THR A 16 1.23 13.16 -2.67
CA THR A 16 0.63 14.16 -1.79
C THR A 16 -0.11 13.45 -0.67
N VAL A 17 0.32 13.68 0.57
CA VAL A 17 -0.34 13.15 1.76
C VAL A 17 -1.48 14.06 2.18
N ASP A 18 -2.63 13.46 2.47
CA ASP A 18 -3.74 14.15 3.11
C ASP A 18 -3.52 14.16 4.63
N ASN A 19 -3.21 15.33 5.18
CA ASN A 19 -2.95 15.51 6.62
C ASN A 19 -4.21 15.35 7.49
N SER A 20 -5.40 15.24 6.89
CA SER A 20 -6.63 14.93 7.64
C SER A 20 -6.76 13.44 7.97
N VAL A 21 -5.97 12.57 7.33
CA VAL A 21 -5.95 11.12 7.56
C VAL A 21 -5.00 10.81 8.71
N THR A 22 -5.53 10.77 9.93
CA THR A 22 -4.78 10.45 11.16
C THR A 22 -4.71 8.94 11.42
N ASP A 23 -3.86 8.54 12.36
CA ASP A 23 -3.72 7.13 12.79
C ASP A 23 -5.03 6.55 13.31
N ASP A 24 -5.70 7.25 14.23
CA ASP A 24 -7.02 6.85 14.77
C ASP A 24 -8.08 6.71 13.66
N TRP A 25 -8.02 7.58 12.65
CA TRP A 25 -8.91 7.50 11.50
C TRP A 25 -8.62 6.25 10.67
N ILE A 26 -7.34 5.97 10.39
CA ILE A 26 -6.91 4.78 9.64
C ILE A 26 -7.36 3.50 10.35
N GLU A 27 -7.15 3.40 11.66
CA GLU A 27 -7.56 2.26 12.48
C GLU A 27 -9.07 2.04 12.44
N SER A 28 -9.84 3.13 12.52
CA SER A 28 -11.31 3.10 12.46
C SER A 28 -11.85 2.81 11.05
N ASN A 29 -11.04 2.99 10.00
CA ASN A 29 -11.45 2.91 8.59
C ASN A 29 -10.57 1.94 7.78
N ALA A 30 -10.17 0.81 8.36
CA ALA A 30 -9.30 -0.18 7.72
C ALA A 30 -9.80 -0.66 6.33
N TYR A 31 -11.12 -0.63 6.11
CA TYR A 31 -11.80 -1.08 4.88
C TYR A 31 -12.10 0.06 3.88
N THR A 32 -11.56 1.27 4.09
CA THR A 32 -11.91 2.45 3.26
C THR A 32 -11.76 2.20 1.76
N PHE A 33 -10.76 1.41 1.35
CA PHE A 33 -10.48 1.14 -0.07
C PHE A 33 -11.55 0.32 -0.80
N GLU A 34 -12.49 -0.31 -0.09
CA GLU A 34 -13.62 -1.01 -0.70
C GLU A 34 -14.71 -0.05 -1.19
N GLY A 35 -14.82 1.14 -0.59
CA GLY A 35 -15.93 2.08 -0.83
C GLY A 35 -15.55 3.36 -1.57
N VAL A 36 -14.25 3.60 -1.80
CA VAL A 36 -13.75 4.86 -2.37
C VAL A 36 -13.41 4.73 -3.85
N SER A 37 -13.50 5.83 -4.58
CA SER A 37 -13.03 5.88 -5.96
C SER A 37 -11.50 5.73 -6.04
N LEU A 38 -10.98 5.33 -7.21
CA LEU A 38 -9.52 5.23 -7.41
C LEU A 38 -8.81 6.58 -7.18
N LYS A 39 -9.47 7.71 -7.48
CA LYS A 39 -8.92 9.05 -7.23
C LYS A 39 -8.74 9.32 -5.75
N GLU A 40 -9.69 8.88 -4.93
CA GLU A 40 -9.60 8.97 -3.46
C GLU A 40 -8.60 7.96 -2.91
N ALA A 41 -8.56 6.74 -3.46
CA ALA A 41 -7.58 5.74 -3.09
C ALA A 41 -6.14 6.25 -3.26
N ILE A 42 -5.83 7.00 -4.34
CA ILE A 42 -4.50 7.62 -4.52
C ILE A 42 -4.17 8.61 -3.40
N LYS A 43 -5.16 9.32 -2.86
CA LYS A 43 -4.96 10.28 -1.77
C LYS A 43 -4.71 9.58 -0.42
N TYR A 44 -5.43 8.50 -0.15
CA TYR A 44 -5.35 7.80 1.12
C TYR A 44 -4.19 6.81 1.20
N LEU A 45 -3.84 6.18 0.07
CA LEU A 45 -2.79 5.17 -0.01
C LEU A 45 -1.48 5.55 0.71
N PRO A 46 -0.88 6.74 0.51
CA PRO A 46 0.39 7.05 1.16
C PRO A 46 0.29 7.06 2.70
N SER A 47 -0.82 7.56 3.26
CA SER A 47 -1.03 7.59 4.71
C SER A 47 -1.12 6.17 5.28
N PHE A 48 -1.83 5.26 4.60
CA PHE A 48 -1.92 3.85 5.00
C PHE A 48 -0.57 3.13 4.91
N MET A 49 0.20 3.36 3.84
CA MET A 49 1.54 2.78 3.71
C MET A 49 2.48 3.25 4.83
N ILE A 50 2.46 4.55 5.15
CA ILE A 50 3.26 5.13 6.24
C ILE A 50 2.81 4.58 7.59
N TYR A 51 1.50 4.48 7.81
CA TYR A 51 0.94 3.89 9.02
C TYR A 51 1.47 2.47 9.21
N VAL A 52 1.30 1.61 8.20
CA VAL A 52 1.78 0.22 8.24
C VAL A 52 3.28 0.15 8.49
N LEU A 53 4.11 0.96 7.84
CA LEU A 53 5.56 0.97 8.07
C LEU A 53 5.94 1.25 9.54
N ARG A 54 5.13 2.03 10.27
CA ARG A 54 5.39 2.33 11.69
C ARG A 54 4.90 1.23 12.62
N THR A 55 3.82 0.53 12.26
CA THR A 55 3.10 -0.37 13.18
C THR A 55 3.30 -1.86 12.91
N PHE A 56 3.72 -2.26 11.70
CA PHE A 56 3.75 -3.68 11.30
C PHE A 56 4.65 -4.58 12.17
N ARG A 57 5.63 -4.02 12.88
CA ARG A 57 6.51 -4.78 13.79
C ARG A 57 5.83 -5.08 15.13
N SER A 58 4.99 -4.17 15.62
CA SER A 58 4.31 -4.25 16.91
C SER A 58 2.93 -4.88 16.81
N ASP A 59 2.25 -4.73 15.68
CA ASP A 59 0.92 -5.31 15.42
C ASP A 59 0.88 -6.00 14.05
N GLN A 60 1.32 -7.25 14.06
CA GLN A 60 1.49 -8.08 12.86
C GLN A 60 0.16 -8.63 12.31
N GLN A 61 -0.92 -8.53 13.08
CA GLN A 61 -2.27 -8.95 12.69
C GLN A 61 -3.21 -7.76 12.50
N SER A 62 -2.65 -6.55 12.40
CA SER A 62 -3.43 -5.34 12.18
C SER A 62 -4.35 -5.51 10.97
N MET A 63 -5.65 -5.26 11.17
CA MET A 63 -6.62 -5.30 10.08
C MET A 63 -6.23 -4.33 8.96
N VAL A 64 -5.69 -3.17 9.31
CA VAL A 64 -5.20 -2.16 8.37
C VAL A 64 -4.13 -2.75 7.45
N TYR A 65 -3.19 -3.49 8.02
CA TYR A 65 -2.11 -4.12 7.25
C TYR A 65 -2.64 -5.17 6.28
N MET A 66 -3.51 -6.07 6.74
CA MET A 66 -4.09 -7.12 5.91
C MET A 66 -4.96 -6.55 4.79
N GLN A 67 -5.80 -5.56 5.10
CA GLN A 67 -6.63 -4.88 4.12
C GLN A 67 -5.77 -4.13 3.10
N LEU A 68 -4.72 -3.43 3.52
CA LEU A 68 -3.83 -2.73 2.59
C LEU A 68 -3.15 -3.70 1.61
N LEU A 69 -2.68 -4.86 2.08
CA LEU A 69 -2.08 -5.87 1.19
C LEU A 69 -3.11 -6.44 0.20
N PHE A 70 -4.33 -6.73 0.66
CA PHE A 70 -5.41 -7.16 -0.21
C PHE A 70 -5.73 -6.10 -1.27
N THR A 71 -5.88 -4.84 -0.86
CA THR A 71 -6.11 -3.71 -1.75
C THR A 71 -5.00 -3.57 -2.79
N LEU A 72 -3.73 -3.61 -2.38
CA LEU A 72 -2.59 -3.52 -3.30
C LEU A 72 -2.54 -4.71 -4.27
N ASN A 73 -2.99 -5.89 -3.84
CA ASN A 73 -3.14 -7.03 -4.73
C ASN A 73 -4.19 -6.75 -5.82
N GLU A 74 -5.40 -6.33 -5.44
CA GLU A 74 -6.48 -6.07 -6.40
C GLU A 74 -6.13 -4.93 -7.36
N TYR A 75 -5.56 -3.84 -6.83
CA TYR A 75 -5.11 -2.69 -7.62
C TYR A 75 -4.03 -3.02 -8.66
N SER A 76 -3.39 -4.19 -8.57
CA SER A 76 -2.40 -4.67 -9.54
C SER A 76 -2.98 -5.54 -10.67
N LYS A 77 -4.23 -6.00 -10.56
CA LYS A 77 -4.78 -7.08 -11.42
C LYS A 77 -5.33 -6.61 -12.77
N CYS A 78 -5.73 -5.36 -12.92
CA CYS A 78 -6.25 -4.86 -14.20
C CYS A 78 -5.17 -4.11 -14.97
N LYS A 79 -4.72 -4.69 -16.10
CA LYS A 79 -3.63 -4.24 -16.99
C LYS A 79 -4.07 -3.82 -18.40
N ASN A 80 -5.35 -3.48 -18.60
CA ASN A 80 -5.85 -2.92 -19.86
C ASN A 80 -6.60 -1.60 -19.63
N ALA A 81 -6.27 -0.57 -20.41
CA ALA A 81 -6.85 0.77 -20.29
C ALA A 81 -8.34 0.86 -20.66
N GLY A 82 -8.90 -0.18 -21.30
CA GLY A 82 -10.30 -0.25 -21.71
C GLY A 82 -11.21 -1.05 -20.76
N ASP A 83 -10.68 -1.57 -19.65
CA ASP A 83 -11.47 -2.29 -18.65
C ASP A 83 -12.07 -1.29 -17.65
N SER A 84 -13.40 -1.34 -17.47
CA SER A 84 -14.14 -0.47 -16.53
C SER A 84 -13.65 -0.57 -15.07
N ASN A 85 -12.89 -1.63 -14.76
CA ASN A 85 -12.18 -1.81 -13.51
C ASN A 85 -10.70 -1.41 -13.67
N LEU A 86 -10.41 -0.13 -13.93
CA LEU A 86 -9.02 0.32 -13.93
C LEU A 86 -8.37 0.01 -12.57
N GLY A 87 -7.29 -0.77 -12.55
CA GLY A 87 -6.49 -0.92 -11.34
C GLY A 87 -5.78 0.40 -11.03
N LEU A 88 -5.58 0.73 -9.75
CA LEU A 88 -4.84 1.92 -9.33
C LEU A 88 -3.46 2.02 -10.00
N TRP A 89 -2.85 0.88 -10.32
CA TRP A 89 -1.58 0.80 -11.03
C TRP A 89 -1.53 1.65 -12.31
N PHE A 90 -2.62 1.79 -13.06
CA PHE A 90 -2.62 2.64 -14.27
C PHE A 90 -2.62 4.13 -14.01
N MET A 91 -3.18 4.54 -12.88
CA MET A 91 -3.27 5.94 -12.53
C MET A 91 -1.97 6.49 -11.94
N LEU A 92 -1.13 5.59 -11.42
CA LEU A 92 0.15 5.96 -10.85
C LEU A 92 1.20 6.20 -11.94
N ASN A 93 2.01 7.23 -11.75
CA ASN A 93 3.20 7.45 -12.58
C ASN A 93 4.32 6.44 -12.23
N SER A 94 5.37 6.38 -13.06
CA SER A 94 6.46 5.41 -12.88
C SER A 94 7.15 5.51 -11.51
N ARG A 95 7.30 6.72 -10.95
CA ARG A 95 7.95 6.90 -9.64
C ARG A 95 7.07 6.42 -8.50
N GLN A 96 5.78 6.74 -8.55
CA GLN A 96 4.79 6.25 -7.58
C GLN A 96 4.71 4.73 -7.56
N LYS A 97 4.76 4.08 -8.73
CA LYS A 97 4.84 2.60 -8.84
C LYS A 97 6.07 2.04 -8.14
N VAL A 98 7.24 2.65 -8.35
CA VAL A 98 8.49 2.26 -7.69
C VAL A 98 8.37 2.38 -6.18
N VAL A 99 7.77 3.45 -5.68
CA VAL A 99 7.56 3.64 -4.23
C VAL A 99 6.64 2.57 -3.63
N VAL A 100 5.54 2.22 -4.31
CA VAL A 100 4.67 1.12 -3.85
C VAL A 100 5.43 -0.22 -3.86
N LEU A 101 6.25 -0.46 -4.88
CA LEU A 101 7.07 -1.65 -4.95
C LEU A 101 8.13 -1.70 -3.83
N ASP A 102 8.82 -0.60 -3.57
CA ASP A 102 9.81 -0.48 -2.49
C ASP A 102 9.17 -0.78 -1.12
N PHE A 103 7.96 -0.28 -0.89
CA PHE A 103 7.16 -0.61 0.29
C PHE A 103 6.86 -2.11 0.37
N LEU A 104 6.30 -2.70 -0.69
CA LEU A 104 5.94 -4.12 -0.70
C LEU A 104 7.15 -5.04 -0.50
N VAL A 105 8.30 -4.71 -1.12
CA VAL A 105 9.57 -5.42 -0.96
C VAL A 105 10.07 -5.30 0.48
N HIS A 106 9.98 -4.11 1.08
CA HIS A 106 10.36 -3.94 2.48
C HIS A 106 9.51 -4.78 3.42
N ILE A 107 8.19 -4.78 3.23
CA ILE A 107 7.29 -5.65 4.00
C ILE A 107 7.68 -7.12 3.80
N LEU A 108 7.94 -7.56 2.56
CA LEU A 108 8.32 -8.95 2.27
C LEU A 108 9.56 -9.40 3.06
N HIS A 109 10.54 -8.53 3.22
CA HIS A 109 11.79 -8.85 3.91
C HIS A 109 11.74 -8.68 5.43
N ASN A 110 10.76 -7.95 5.95
CA ASN A 110 10.70 -7.58 7.38
C ASN A 110 9.43 -8.07 8.08
N GLN A 111 8.49 -8.67 7.36
CA GLN A 111 7.28 -9.23 7.94
C GLN A 111 7.61 -10.34 8.94
N SER A 112 6.73 -10.50 9.92
CA SER A 112 6.78 -11.62 10.85
C SER A 112 6.43 -12.94 10.19
N ALA A 113 6.88 -14.04 10.80
CA ALA A 113 6.65 -15.41 10.32
C ALA A 113 5.17 -15.81 10.13
N ASN A 114 4.23 -15.02 10.63
CA ASN A 114 2.79 -15.31 10.65
C ASN A 114 2.07 -14.92 9.34
N ILE A 115 2.76 -14.28 8.40
CA ILE A 115 2.17 -13.78 7.15
C ILE A 115 2.62 -14.68 5.99
N ASP A 116 1.68 -15.03 5.10
CA ASP A 116 1.96 -15.85 3.92
C ASP A 116 2.90 -15.10 2.96
N GLU A 117 4.18 -15.42 3.06
CA GLU A 117 5.23 -14.93 2.18
C GLU A 117 4.96 -15.24 0.70
N GLY A 118 4.29 -16.37 0.42
CA GLY A 118 3.90 -16.76 -0.92
C GLY A 118 2.91 -15.78 -1.54
N GLU A 119 1.90 -15.35 -0.80
CA GLU A 119 0.96 -14.31 -1.25
C GLU A 119 1.64 -12.96 -1.45
N LEU A 120 2.48 -12.53 -0.52
CA LEU A 120 3.18 -11.25 -0.67
C LEU A 120 4.16 -11.25 -1.86
N ARG A 121 4.85 -12.36 -2.12
CA ARG A 121 5.67 -12.54 -3.34
C ARG A 121 4.83 -12.46 -4.62
N LYS A 122 3.59 -12.97 -4.62
CA LYS A 122 2.68 -12.84 -5.77
C LYS A 122 2.32 -11.38 -6.01
N ILE A 123 2.01 -10.62 -4.95
CA ILE A 123 1.69 -9.19 -5.03
C ILE A 123 2.88 -8.42 -5.60
N VAL A 124 4.07 -8.58 -5.02
CA VAL A 124 5.31 -7.94 -5.51
C VAL A 124 5.52 -8.20 -7.00
N ARG A 125 5.40 -9.46 -7.44
CA ARG A 125 5.56 -9.83 -8.86
C ARG A 125 4.54 -9.16 -9.79
N ARG A 126 3.31 -8.88 -9.32
CA ARG A 126 2.30 -8.20 -10.12
C ARG A 126 2.62 -6.72 -10.31
N TRP A 127 3.17 -6.08 -9.29
CA TRP A 127 3.60 -4.67 -9.31
C TRP A 127 4.86 -4.41 -10.12
N THR A 128 5.74 -5.41 -10.28
CA THR A 128 6.95 -5.31 -11.11
C THR A 128 6.68 -5.42 -12.62
N LYS A 129 5.63 -6.15 -13.01
CA LYS A 129 5.25 -6.39 -14.41
C LYS A 129 4.39 -5.25 -14.96
#